data_AF-A0A7C3F764-F1
#
_entry.id   AF-A0A7C3F764-F1
#
_cell.length_a   1.000
_cell.length_b   1.000
_cell.length_c   1.000
_cell.angle_alpha   90.00
_cell.angle_beta   90.00
_cell.angle_gamma   90.00
#
_symmetry.space_group_name_H-M   'P 1'
#
loop_
_entity.id
_entity.type
_entity.pdbx_description
1 polymer ?
#
loop_
_entity_poly.entity_id
_entity_poly.type
_entity_poly.pdbx_seq_one_letter_code
_entity_poly.pdbx_strand_id
1 'polypeptide(L)'
;MKKWILFHKIKTGIIIFSVVLLTILSSTVVTASSDELDFVYGTNHFNGAAYSSALIPHNIDTFYLLADETNIITARHTSVYYWPITNEYKADWESANIVVEGTLEILKHNELVESIDLTEYVIQYDNLNKYETIQLYLGEDSIIARQNFEYMITKYRDDLYDYNIALNTYREEFQDALAELQAGNITEDELPERPLPLADLTLFSTNLLIGFPVTLPVGEYNIRLRLPDKSVQKDSEKKLVVFDSIQDGASYNILTQDRWTVPEISEDNNETIYTIKGNTFFMQLYHQKQYNELYYMRMNNPQDKTARADRKVWVPFSPVKNMVLEVYDQQRSFTVTRGDYFVHQLIGSKLGYEIVDFDPETMNRPSFDGYKIVVDGSSSVYRVIAKDTQNNALPGSEREIRVLYIDRSWMIYCVSLIPLTIGLLVVLLRRKKIRDIKVIG
;
A
#
# COMPACT_ATOMS: atom_id res chain seq x y z
N MET A 1 26.97 49.18 64.50
CA MET A 1 27.61 49.23 63.16
C MET A 1 27.99 47.79 62.79
N LYS A 2 27.11 46.97 62.19
CA LYS A 2 26.73 46.90 60.76
C LYS A 2 27.93 46.85 59.80
N LYS A 3 28.38 45.62 59.51
CA LYS A 3 28.88 45.08 58.23
C LYS A 3 29.85 43.94 58.55
N TRP A 4 29.40 42.67 58.52
CA TRP A 4 30.28 41.50 58.28
C TRP A 4 29.52 40.17 58.15
N ILE A 5 28.30 40.17 57.59
CA ILE A 5 27.57 38.92 57.32
C ILE A 5 26.80 39.11 56.01
N LEU A 6 27.50 39.11 54.87
CA LEU A 6 26.81 38.99 53.57
C LEU A 6 27.67 38.42 52.43
N PHE A 7 28.79 37.74 52.70
CA PHE A 7 29.62 37.15 51.64
C PHE A 7 29.79 35.63 51.73
N HIS A 8 29.17 34.96 52.70
CA HIS A 8 29.29 33.50 52.87
C HIS A 8 28.05 32.68 52.50
N LYS A 9 26.91 33.33 52.17
CA LYS A 9 25.68 32.63 51.75
C LYS A 9 25.49 32.53 50.23
N ILE A 10 26.32 33.21 49.43
CA ILE A 10 26.22 33.19 47.96
C ILE A 10 27.07 32.07 47.34
N LYS A 11 28.13 31.59 48.02
CA LYS A 11 28.98 30.50 47.52
C LYS A 11 28.41 29.09 47.78
N THR A 12 27.62 28.90 48.83
CA THR A 12 27.00 27.61 49.15
C THR A 12 25.71 27.35 48.36
N GLY A 13 24.97 28.40 47.96
CA GLY A 13 23.79 28.26 47.11
C GLY A 13 24.10 27.87 45.66
N ILE A 14 25.23 28.33 45.12
CA ILE A 14 25.65 27.99 43.75
C ILE A 14 26.18 26.56 43.65
N ILE A 15 26.87 26.07 44.69
CA ILE A 15 27.39 24.69 44.70
C ILE A 15 26.27 23.65 44.88
N ILE A 16 25.24 23.95 45.69
CA ILE A 16 24.09 23.05 45.86
C ILE A 16 23.17 23.08 44.63
N PHE A 17 23.03 24.23 43.95
CA PHE A 17 22.29 24.30 42.69
C PHE A 17 23.04 23.57 41.55
N SER A 18 24.37 23.62 41.50
CA SER A 18 25.16 22.86 40.51
C SER A 18 25.16 21.34 40.75
N VAL A 19 25.00 20.86 41.99
CA VAL A 19 24.91 19.41 42.28
C VAL A 19 23.49 18.87 42.02
N VAL A 20 22.45 19.67 42.22
CA VAL A 20 21.05 19.28 41.90
C VAL A 20 20.74 19.45 40.41
N LEU A 21 21.40 20.37 39.70
CA LEU A 21 21.26 20.49 38.24
C LEU A 21 22.07 19.41 37.49
N LEU A 22 23.10 18.81 38.11
CA LEU A 22 23.82 17.67 37.53
C LEU A 22 23.09 16.33 37.69
N THR A 23 22.15 16.20 38.63
CA THR A 23 21.38 14.95 38.80
C THR A 23 20.11 14.90 37.94
N ILE A 24 19.60 16.04 37.46
CA ILE A 24 18.41 16.11 36.60
C ILE A 24 18.76 16.02 35.09
N LEU A 25 20.04 16.06 34.74
CA LEU A 25 20.55 15.78 33.39
C LEU A 25 21.13 14.36 33.27
N SER A 26 20.58 13.40 34.03
CA SER A 26 20.66 11.99 33.67
C SER A 26 19.76 11.77 32.46
N SER A 27 20.20 12.30 31.32
CA SER A 27 19.79 11.79 30.03
C SER A 27 20.03 10.29 30.11
N THR A 28 18.95 9.53 30.02
CA THR A 28 19.01 8.13 29.65
C THR A 28 19.70 8.08 28.30
N VAL A 29 21.03 8.09 28.32
CA VAL A 29 21.80 7.44 27.28
C VAL A 29 21.38 5.99 27.43
N VAL A 30 20.42 5.58 26.61
CA VAL A 30 20.25 4.19 26.24
C VAL A 30 21.59 3.85 25.62
N THR A 31 22.53 3.39 26.45
CA THR A 31 23.71 2.70 25.98
C THR A 31 23.19 1.60 25.09
N ALA A 32 23.45 1.73 23.79
CA ALA A 32 23.31 0.65 22.83
C ALA A 32 23.91 -0.60 23.49
N SER A 33 23.08 -1.63 23.57
CA SER A 33 23.42 -2.91 24.18
C SER A 33 24.71 -3.46 23.57
N SER A 34 25.46 -4.19 24.40
CA SER A 34 26.69 -4.92 24.11
C SER A 34 26.74 -5.57 22.72
N ASP A 35 27.96 -5.74 22.18
CA ASP A 35 28.35 -6.47 20.94
C ASP A 35 27.87 -7.94 20.85
N GLU A 36 26.88 -8.35 21.63
CA GLU A 36 26.28 -9.69 21.58
C GLU A 36 25.17 -9.69 20.52
N LEU A 37 25.33 -10.56 19.51
CA LEU A 37 24.34 -10.72 18.44
C LEU A 37 23.12 -11.48 18.97
N ASP A 38 21.94 -10.91 18.76
CA ASP A 38 20.67 -11.53 19.10
C ASP A 38 20.27 -12.56 18.05
N PHE A 39 19.65 -13.66 18.49
CA PHE A 39 18.92 -14.55 17.61
C PHE A 39 17.57 -13.93 17.25
N VAL A 40 17.26 -13.87 15.96
CA VAL A 40 15.97 -13.39 15.45
C VAL A 40 15.45 -14.31 14.36
N TYR A 41 14.13 -14.37 14.24
CA TYR A 41 13.52 -14.83 13.01
C TYR A 41 13.20 -13.64 12.10
N GLY A 42 13.37 -13.83 10.81
CA GLY A 42 12.75 -12.99 9.78
C GLY A 42 11.79 -13.82 8.94
N THR A 43 10.75 -13.23 8.38
CA THR A 43 9.88 -13.89 7.42
C THR A 43 9.96 -13.21 6.06
N ASN A 44 9.84 -14.00 4.99
CA ASN A 44 9.39 -13.55 3.69
C ASN A 44 8.12 -14.33 3.38
N HIS A 45 6.98 -13.73 3.73
CA HIS A 45 5.69 -14.40 3.74
C HIS A 45 4.78 -13.84 2.67
N PHE A 46 3.92 -14.68 2.11
CA PHE A 46 2.87 -14.20 1.22
C PHE A 46 1.77 -13.55 2.06
N ASN A 47 1.40 -12.31 1.72
CA ASN A 47 0.44 -11.52 2.48
C ASN A 47 -0.96 -11.45 1.82
N GLY A 48 -1.25 -12.38 0.91
CA GLY A 48 -2.48 -12.41 0.13
C GLY A 48 -2.34 -11.75 -1.23
N ALA A 49 -1.40 -10.81 -1.39
CA ALA A 49 -1.18 -10.06 -2.63
C ALA A 49 0.25 -10.16 -3.15
N ALA A 50 1.24 -10.13 -2.26
CA ALA A 50 2.65 -10.23 -2.60
C ALA A 50 3.45 -10.82 -1.44
N TYR A 51 4.72 -11.11 -1.69
CA TYR A 51 5.67 -11.39 -0.61
C TYR A 51 6.04 -10.10 0.12
N SER A 52 5.94 -10.15 1.45
CA SER A 52 6.38 -9.11 2.38
C SER A 52 7.36 -9.68 3.39
N SER A 53 8.13 -8.79 4.01
CA SER A 53 9.15 -9.17 4.98
C SER A 53 8.83 -8.62 6.36
N ALA A 54 9.05 -9.42 7.40
CA ALA A 54 8.92 -8.97 8.77
C ALA A 54 10.03 -9.51 9.68
N LEU A 55 10.42 -8.71 10.69
CA LEU A 55 11.33 -9.11 11.74
C LEU A 55 10.53 -9.59 12.96
N ILE A 56 10.92 -10.73 13.51
CA ILE A 56 10.40 -11.30 14.75
C ILE A 56 11.54 -11.26 15.78
N PRO A 57 11.62 -10.17 16.58
CA PRO A 57 12.64 -10.02 17.61
C PRO A 57 12.37 -10.95 18.79
N HIS A 58 13.37 -11.09 19.67
CA HIS A 58 13.34 -12.04 20.80
C HIS A 58 12.10 -11.89 21.71
N ASN A 59 11.57 -10.67 21.86
CA ASN A 59 10.46 -10.35 22.75
C ASN A 59 9.07 -10.64 22.15
N ILE A 60 9.00 -11.14 20.92
CA ILE A 60 7.75 -11.56 20.28
C ILE A 60 7.67 -13.08 20.37
N ASP A 61 6.65 -13.59 21.06
CA ASP A 61 6.47 -15.04 21.28
C ASP A 61 5.64 -15.72 20.19
N THR A 62 4.77 -14.96 19.53
CA THR A 62 3.84 -15.48 18.51
C THR A 62 3.95 -14.65 17.24
N PHE A 63 4.04 -15.32 16.09
CA PHE A 63 3.88 -14.68 14.79
C PHE A 63 2.93 -15.48 13.91
N TYR A 64 2.55 -14.88 12.78
CA TYR A 64 1.42 -15.30 11.96
C TYR A 64 1.84 -15.51 10.52
N LEU A 65 1.25 -16.48 9.83
CA LEU A 65 1.44 -16.76 8.40
C LEU A 65 0.10 -17.11 7.75
N LEU A 66 -0.02 -16.89 6.44
CA LEU A 66 -1.16 -17.37 5.67
C LEU A 66 -1.06 -18.87 5.39
N ALA A 67 -2.20 -19.55 5.49
CA ALA A 67 -2.34 -20.98 5.24
C ALA A 67 -2.17 -21.33 3.76
N ASP A 68 -1.69 -22.56 3.52
CA ASP A 68 -1.60 -23.20 2.19
C ASP A 68 -0.78 -22.44 1.14
N GLU A 69 -0.07 -21.39 1.57
CA GLU A 69 0.87 -20.61 0.79
C GLU A 69 2.29 -20.90 1.29
N THR A 70 3.26 -20.90 0.36
CA THR A 70 4.66 -21.11 0.75
C THR A 70 5.22 -19.82 1.35
N ASN A 71 5.65 -19.88 2.61
CA ASN A 71 6.25 -18.76 3.31
C ASN A 71 7.69 -19.12 3.67
N ILE A 72 8.61 -18.16 3.66
CA ILE A 72 9.98 -18.41 4.12
C ILE A 72 10.16 -17.89 5.54
N ILE A 73 10.64 -18.74 6.43
CA ILE A 73 11.17 -18.34 7.73
C ILE A 73 12.70 -18.34 7.63
N THR A 74 13.35 -17.30 8.14
CA THR A 74 14.81 -17.18 8.18
C THR A 74 15.26 -17.07 9.62
N ALA A 75 16.33 -17.76 9.99
CA ALA A 75 16.92 -17.72 11.32
C ALA A 75 18.29 -17.04 11.24
N ARG A 76 18.48 -15.95 11.99
CA ARG A 76 19.67 -15.09 11.85
C ARG A 76 20.20 -14.61 13.19
N HIS A 77 21.52 -14.43 13.26
CA HIS A 77 22.18 -13.62 14.29
C HIS A 77 22.47 -12.22 13.74
N THR A 78 22.01 -11.21 14.47
CA THR A 78 22.17 -9.78 14.11
C THR A 78 22.17 -8.91 15.36
N SER A 79 22.61 -7.65 15.25
CA SER A 79 22.40 -6.68 16.31
C SER A 79 20.96 -6.15 16.24
N VAL A 80 20.26 -6.12 17.38
CA VAL A 80 18.90 -5.58 17.47
C VAL A 80 18.90 -4.36 18.38
N TYR A 81 18.30 -3.27 17.91
CA TYR A 81 18.17 -2.05 18.69
C TYR A 81 16.72 -1.58 18.73
N TYR A 82 16.35 -0.91 19.82
CA TYR A 82 15.03 -0.32 19.96
C TYR A 82 14.98 1.05 19.27
N TRP A 83 14.01 1.26 18.39
CA TRP A 83 13.77 2.52 17.68
C TRP A 83 12.59 3.28 18.30
N PRO A 84 12.84 4.36 19.08
CA PRO A 84 11.78 5.02 19.86
C PRO A 84 10.71 5.71 19.02
N ILE A 85 11.00 6.06 17.76
CA ILE A 85 10.03 6.77 16.90
C ILE A 85 8.87 5.85 16.50
N THR A 86 9.18 4.59 16.16
CA THR A 86 8.14 3.60 15.80
C THR A 86 7.77 2.70 16.98
N ASN A 87 8.46 2.81 18.12
CA ASN A 87 8.31 1.96 19.30
C ASN A 87 8.56 0.46 19.02
N GLU A 88 9.47 0.16 18.10
CA GLU A 88 9.78 -1.20 17.62
C GLU A 88 11.26 -1.50 17.71
N TYR A 89 11.60 -2.78 17.87
CA TYR A 89 12.93 -3.28 17.64
C TYR A 89 13.23 -3.39 16.14
N LYS A 90 14.42 -2.98 15.75
CA LYS A 90 14.96 -3.04 14.38
C LYS A 90 16.25 -3.84 14.41
N ALA A 91 16.50 -4.55 13.31
CA ALA A 91 17.73 -5.29 13.12
C ALA A 91 18.72 -4.44 12.31
N ASP A 92 19.97 -4.42 12.73
CA ASP A 92 21.08 -3.84 11.99
C ASP A 92 21.71 -4.92 11.09
N TRP A 93 21.02 -5.16 9.97
CA TRP A 93 21.45 -6.12 8.94
C TRP A 93 22.75 -5.71 8.23
N GLU A 94 23.17 -4.45 8.35
CA GLU A 94 24.44 -3.99 7.77
C GLU A 94 25.61 -4.37 8.68
N SER A 95 25.46 -4.27 10.00
CA SER A 95 26.52 -4.68 10.94
C SER A 95 26.71 -6.21 10.98
N ALA A 96 25.61 -6.97 11.00
CA ALA A 96 25.64 -8.41 11.12
C ALA A 96 24.37 -9.05 10.54
N ASN A 97 24.55 -10.02 9.65
CA ASN A 97 23.47 -10.75 9.02
C ASN A 97 23.85 -12.22 8.80
N ILE A 98 24.07 -12.92 9.91
CA ILE A 98 24.65 -14.26 9.91
C ILE A 98 23.53 -15.29 9.91
N VAL A 99 23.52 -16.19 8.93
CA VAL A 99 22.55 -17.30 8.87
C VAL A 99 22.86 -18.29 9.99
N VAL A 100 21.82 -18.73 10.70
CA VAL A 100 21.93 -19.81 11.69
C VAL A 100 21.60 -21.13 11.02
N GLU A 101 22.60 -22.00 10.90
CA GLU A 101 22.44 -23.33 10.33
C GLU A 101 21.65 -24.25 11.27
N GLY A 102 20.88 -25.16 10.67
CA GLY A 102 20.09 -26.14 11.41
C GLY A 102 18.85 -26.56 10.63
N THR A 103 17.96 -27.24 11.33
CA THR A 103 16.68 -27.71 10.81
C THR A 103 15.56 -27.07 11.62
N LEU A 104 14.59 -26.47 10.94
CA LEU A 104 13.40 -25.92 11.58
C LEU A 104 12.44 -27.06 11.92
N GLU A 105 12.16 -27.26 13.20
CA GLU A 105 11.17 -28.24 13.67
C GLU A 105 9.83 -27.53 13.90
N ILE A 106 8.76 -28.09 13.33
CA ILE A 106 7.39 -27.62 13.50
C ILE A 106 6.62 -28.68 14.30
N LEU A 107 6.04 -28.23 15.41
CA LEU A 107 5.33 -29.08 16.35
C LEU A 107 3.85 -28.67 16.45
N LYS A 108 2.96 -29.65 16.49
CA LYS A 108 1.53 -29.46 16.78
C LYS A 108 1.18 -30.32 17.99
N HIS A 109 0.59 -29.71 19.02
CA HIS A 109 0.34 -30.38 20.31
C HIS A 109 1.58 -31.08 20.90
N ASN A 110 2.77 -30.48 20.71
CA ASN A 110 4.07 -31.01 21.14
C ASN A 110 4.55 -32.29 20.42
N GLU A 111 3.89 -32.69 19.34
CA GLU A 111 4.34 -33.73 18.43
C GLU A 111 5.00 -33.09 17.20
N LEU A 112 6.14 -33.63 16.77
CA LEU A 112 6.82 -33.18 15.56
C LEU A 112 5.95 -33.51 14.34
N VAL A 113 5.53 -32.49 13.61
CA VAL A 113 4.75 -32.63 12.38
C VAL A 113 5.65 -32.54 11.16
N GLU A 114 6.63 -31.65 11.20
CA GLU A 114 7.50 -31.38 10.06
C GLU A 114 8.89 -30.95 10.52
N SER A 115 9.89 -31.28 9.71
CA SER A 115 11.28 -30.88 9.90
C SER A 115 11.80 -30.36 8.57
N ILE A 116 12.22 -29.11 8.53
CA ILE A 116 12.49 -28.38 7.29
C ILE A 116 13.94 -27.93 7.26
N ASP A 117 14.63 -28.28 6.18
CA ASP A 117 16.02 -27.90 5.96
C ASP A 117 16.13 -26.53 5.28
N LEU A 118 17.29 -25.89 5.47
CA LEU A 118 17.61 -24.64 4.79
C LEU A 118 17.61 -24.86 3.28
N THR A 119 16.91 -23.98 2.56
CA THR A 119 16.74 -24.02 1.12
C THR A 119 17.02 -22.64 0.53
N GLU A 120 17.75 -22.62 -0.59
CA GLU A 120 17.95 -21.40 -1.37
C GLU A 120 16.65 -20.95 -2.04
N TYR A 121 16.44 -19.64 -2.16
CA TYR A 121 15.26 -19.11 -2.83
C TYR A 121 15.50 -17.74 -3.45
N VAL A 122 14.64 -17.42 -4.43
CA VAL A 122 14.50 -16.06 -4.98
C VAL A 122 13.02 -15.73 -5.19
N ILE A 123 12.69 -14.46 -5.05
CA ILE A 123 11.37 -13.94 -5.40
C ILE A 123 11.54 -13.09 -6.66
N GLN A 124 10.75 -13.38 -7.69
CA GLN A 124 10.74 -12.61 -8.94
C GLN A 124 9.34 -12.12 -9.27
N TYR A 125 9.25 -10.98 -9.95
CA TYR A 125 8.02 -10.44 -10.51
C TYR A 125 8.34 -9.40 -11.58
N ASP A 126 7.39 -9.16 -12.47
CA ASP A 126 7.42 -8.03 -13.41
C ASP A 126 6.91 -6.75 -12.71
N ASN A 127 7.70 -5.67 -12.76
CA ASN A 127 7.32 -4.39 -12.16
C ASN A 127 6.05 -3.77 -12.76
N LEU A 128 5.70 -4.09 -14.01
CA LEU A 128 4.46 -3.63 -14.65
C LEU A 128 3.24 -4.47 -14.23
N ASN A 129 3.46 -5.71 -13.79
CA ASN A 129 2.37 -6.61 -13.44
C ASN A 129 2.72 -7.51 -12.24
N LYS A 130 3.08 -6.88 -11.12
CA LYS A 130 3.58 -7.57 -9.93
C LYS A 130 2.63 -8.67 -9.44
N TYR A 131 1.34 -8.37 -9.32
CA TYR A 131 0.37 -9.27 -8.69
C TYR A 131 0.15 -10.59 -9.46
N GLU A 132 0.26 -10.57 -10.80
CA GLU A 132 0.06 -11.77 -11.63
C GLU A 132 1.35 -12.55 -11.89
N THR A 133 2.51 -11.91 -11.72
CA THR A 133 3.80 -12.47 -12.11
C THR A 133 4.69 -12.81 -10.91
N ILE A 134 4.26 -12.49 -9.68
CA ILE A 134 5.05 -12.79 -8.51
C ILE A 134 5.18 -14.30 -8.29
N GLN A 135 6.42 -14.75 -8.18
CA GLN A 135 6.77 -16.16 -8.03
C GLN A 135 7.90 -16.32 -7.02
N LEU A 136 7.79 -17.38 -6.22
CA LEU A 136 8.84 -17.85 -5.31
C LEU A 136 9.46 -19.10 -5.92
N TYR A 137 10.76 -19.03 -6.21
CA TYR A 137 11.54 -20.16 -6.70
C TYR A 137 12.39 -20.71 -5.54
N LEU A 138 12.47 -22.04 -5.43
CA LEU A 138 13.17 -22.74 -4.35
C LEU A 138 14.25 -23.68 -4.90
N GLY A 139 15.33 -23.90 -4.14
CA GLY A 139 16.38 -24.85 -4.47
C GLY A 139 17.02 -24.56 -5.83
N GLU A 140 17.19 -25.60 -6.64
CA GLU A 140 17.80 -25.50 -7.98
C GLU A 140 17.05 -24.52 -8.90
N ASP A 141 15.72 -24.47 -8.82
CA ASP A 141 14.90 -23.54 -9.61
C ASP A 141 15.24 -22.08 -9.27
N SER A 142 15.59 -21.81 -8.01
CA SER A 142 15.99 -20.47 -7.59
C SER A 142 17.32 -20.02 -8.19
N ILE A 143 18.28 -20.95 -8.32
CA ILE A 143 19.57 -20.71 -8.95
C ILE A 143 19.36 -20.42 -10.45
N ILE A 144 18.55 -21.25 -11.13
CA ILE A 144 18.25 -21.09 -12.55
C ILE A 144 17.54 -19.75 -12.81
N ALA A 145 16.51 -19.43 -12.02
CA ALA A 145 15.78 -18.16 -12.14
C ALA A 145 16.70 -16.96 -11.92
N ARG A 146 17.62 -17.05 -10.95
CA ARG A 146 18.61 -16.00 -10.68
C ARG A 146 19.59 -15.81 -11.84
N GLN A 147 20.13 -16.89 -12.39
CA GLN A 147 21.04 -16.84 -13.53
C GLN A 147 20.37 -16.26 -14.77
N ASN A 148 19.11 -16.63 -15.03
CA ASN A 148 18.33 -16.05 -16.12
C ASN A 148 18.17 -14.54 -15.95
N PHE A 149 17.85 -14.07 -14.75
CA PHE A 149 17.75 -12.65 -14.46
C PHE A 149 19.08 -11.89 -14.67
N GLU A 150 20.20 -12.45 -14.23
CA GLU A 150 21.54 -11.85 -14.44
C GLU A 150 21.93 -11.78 -15.92
N TYR A 151 21.56 -12.82 -16.69
CA TYR A 151 21.69 -12.81 -18.14
C TYR A 151 20.86 -11.70 -18.78
N MET A 152 19.59 -11.56 -18.38
CA MET A 152 18.70 -10.51 -18.91
C MET A 152 19.21 -9.10 -18.59
N ILE A 153 19.76 -8.86 -17.39
CA ILE A 153 20.42 -7.58 -17.07
C ILE A 153 21.59 -7.32 -18.01
N THR A 154 22.45 -8.31 -18.20
CA THR A 154 23.64 -8.17 -19.05
C THR A 154 23.24 -7.85 -20.48
N LYS A 155 22.29 -8.62 -21.03
CA LYS A 155 21.73 -8.39 -22.35
C LYS A 155 21.11 -6.99 -22.48
N TYR A 156 20.31 -6.56 -21.51
CA TYR A 156 19.69 -5.23 -21.54
C TYR A 156 20.74 -4.11 -21.53
N ARG A 157 21.84 -4.27 -20.78
CA ARG A 157 22.95 -3.30 -20.77
C ARG A 157 23.64 -3.20 -22.13
N ASP A 158 23.84 -4.33 -22.80
CA ASP A 158 24.43 -4.38 -24.14
C ASP A 158 23.47 -3.74 -25.17
N ASP A 159 22.18 -4.11 -25.15
CA ASP A 159 21.16 -3.56 -26.04
C ASP A 159 21.00 -2.03 -25.82
N LEU A 160 21.10 -1.55 -24.57
CA LEU A 160 21.06 -0.12 -24.24
C LEU A 160 22.29 0.62 -24.76
N TYR A 161 23.46 0.00 -24.73
CA TYR A 161 24.67 0.56 -25.31
C TYR A 161 24.51 0.73 -26.83
N ASP A 162 24.04 -0.30 -27.52
CA ASP A 162 23.80 -0.27 -28.97
C ASP A 162 22.73 0.76 -29.37
N TYR A 163 21.63 0.84 -28.61
CA TYR A 163 20.60 1.86 -28.82
C TYR A 163 21.15 3.29 -28.66
N ASN A 164 22.01 3.54 -27.67
CA ASN A 164 22.61 4.86 -27.48
C ASN A 164 23.57 5.24 -28.62
N ILE A 165 24.30 4.26 -29.19
CA ILE A 165 25.11 4.49 -30.40
C ILE A 165 24.18 4.89 -31.55
N ALA A 166 23.15 4.10 -31.83
CA ALA A 166 22.19 4.38 -32.91
C ALA A 166 21.52 5.75 -32.75
N LEU A 167 21.16 6.13 -31.52
CA LEU A 167 20.55 7.43 -31.23
C LEU A 167 21.52 8.60 -31.46
N ASN A 168 22.80 8.42 -31.18
CA ASN A 168 23.81 9.44 -31.45
C ASN A 168 24.05 9.59 -32.96
N THR A 169 24.19 8.48 -33.69
CA THR A 169 24.29 8.51 -35.17
C THR A 169 23.08 9.19 -35.79
N TYR A 170 21.88 8.82 -35.36
CA TYR A 170 20.64 9.47 -35.80
C TYR A 170 20.65 10.98 -35.55
N ARG A 171 21.13 11.45 -34.38
CA ARG A 171 21.17 12.89 -34.07
C ARG A 171 22.13 13.64 -34.98
N GLU A 172 23.25 13.04 -35.34
CA GLU A 172 24.22 13.62 -36.28
C GLU A 172 23.61 13.68 -37.69
N GLU A 173 23.13 12.54 -38.21
CA GLU A 173 22.50 12.45 -39.54
C GLU A 173 21.26 13.34 -39.67
N PHE A 174 20.44 13.44 -38.63
CA PHE A 174 19.25 14.29 -38.62
C PHE A 174 19.61 15.77 -38.65
N GLN A 175 20.69 16.19 -37.99
CA GLN A 175 21.16 17.58 -38.06
C GLN A 175 21.65 17.94 -39.46
N ASP A 176 22.41 17.05 -40.09
CA ASP A 176 22.90 17.24 -41.45
C ASP A 176 21.73 17.27 -42.47
N ALA A 177 20.80 16.31 -42.36
CA ALA A 177 19.60 16.26 -43.19
C ALA A 177 18.71 17.50 -43.00
N LEU A 178 18.59 18.04 -41.78
CA LEU A 178 17.85 19.27 -41.52
C LEU A 178 18.46 20.48 -42.26
N ALA A 179 19.79 20.54 -42.36
CA ALA A 179 20.48 21.59 -43.11
C ALA A 179 20.24 21.44 -44.63
N GLU A 180 20.24 20.23 -45.16
CA GLU A 180 19.92 19.95 -46.57
C GLU A 180 18.46 20.23 -46.92
N LEU A 181 17.52 19.93 -46.01
CA LEU A 181 16.10 20.26 -46.15
C LEU A 181 15.90 21.79 -46.22
N GLN A 182 16.59 22.55 -45.37
CA GLN A 182 16.56 24.01 -45.40
C GLN A 182 17.18 24.60 -46.67
N ALA A 183 18.18 23.93 -47.24
CA ALA A 183 18.77 24.28 -48.54
C ALA A 183 17.88 23.88 -49.73
N GLY A 184 16.83 23.08 -49.51
CA GLY A 184 15.92 22.58 -50.54
C GLY A 184 16.47 21.41 -51.35
N ASN A 185 17.48 20.70 -50.83
CA ASN A 185 18.12 19.57 -51.51
C ASN A 185 17.44 18.23 -51.27
N ILE A 186 16.69 18.10 -50.17
CA ILE A 186 15.91 16.91 -49.81
C ILE A 186 14.48 17.30 -49.42
N THR A 187 13.58 16.32 -49.36
CA THR A 187 12.20 16.48 -48.86
C THR A 187 12.01 15.89 -47.46
N GLU A 188 10.90 16.20 -46.79
CA GLU A 188 10.65 15.83 -45.39
C GLU A 188 10.57 14.30 -45.17
N ASP A 189 10.16 13.56 -46.19
CA ASP A 189 10.12 12.09 -46.23
C ASP A 189 11.50 11.43 -46.38
N GLU A 190 12.53 12.21 -46.70
CA GLU A 190 13.93 11.75 -46.79
C GLU A 190 14.70 11.98 -45.48
N LEU A 191 14.05 12.55 -44.45
CA LEU A 191 14.66 12.68 -43.12
C LEU A 191 14.93 11.30 -42.50
N PRO A 192 16.09 11.12 -41.83
CA PRO A 192 16.38 9.86 -41.19
C PRO A 192 15.32 9.53 -40.13
N GLU A 193 15.00 8.25 -40.00
CA GLU A 193 14.04 7.77 -39.02
C GLU A 193 14.70 7.64 -37.64
N ARG A 194 13.97 8.04 -36.61
CA ARG A 194 14.44 7.87 -35.24
C ARG A 194 14.51 6.38 -34.89
N PRO A 195 15.59 5.87 -34.26
CA PRO A 195 15.64 4.49 -33.82
C PRO A 195 14.51 4.19 -32.84
N LEU A 196 13.92 3.00 -32.95
CA LEU A 196 12.86 2.55 -32.06
C LEU A 196 13.36 2.55 -30.60
N PRO A 197 12.58 3.11 -29.65
CA PRO A 197 12.95 3.09 -28.25
C PRO A 197 13.15 1.66 -27.75
N LEU A 198 14.25 1.43 -27.01
CA LEU A 198 14.47 0.17 -26.32
C LEU A 198 13.41 -0.01 -25.23
N ALA A 199 12.79 -1.19 -25.17
CA ALA A 199 11.86 -1.53 -24.09
C ALA A 199 12.60 -1.69 -22.76
N ASP A 200 12.05 -1.14 -21.68
CA ASP A 200 12.64 -1.25 -20.34
C ASP A 200 12.69 -2.71 -19.85
N LEU A 201 13.75 -3.07 -19.11
CA LEU A 201 13.78 -4.32 -18.36
C LEU A 201 12.88 -4.21 -17.13
N THR A 202 11.75 -4.90 -17.15
CA THR A 202 10.72 -4.82 -16.10
C THR A 202 10.83 -5.90 -15.04
N LEU A 203 11.51 -7.02 -15.33
CA LEU A 203 11.71 -8.11 -14.39
C LEU A 203 12.52 -7.64 -13.18
N PHE A 204 12.03 -7.96 -11.98
CA PHE A 204 12.73 -7.80 -10.71
C PHE A 204 13.07 -9.19 -10.14
N SER A 205 14.22 -9.30 -9.49
CA SER A 205 14.61 -10.49 -8.72
C SER A 205 15.34 -10.07 -7.46
N THR A 206 15.04 -10.74 -6.34
CA THR A 206 15.91 -10.70 -5.17
C THR A 206 17.29 -11.31 -5.48
N ASN A 207 18.26 -11.09 -4.59
CA ASN A 207 19.47 -11.92 -4.54
C ASN A 207 19.08 -13.36 -4.16
N LEU A 208 20.04 -14.29 -4.34
CA LEU A 208 19.90 -15.65 -3.82
C LEU A 208 19.92 -15.60 -2.29
N LEU A 209 18.80 -15.94 -1.67
CA LEU A 209 18.60 -15.94 -0.22
C LEU A 209 18.48 -17.37 0.28
N ILE A 210 18.61 -17.57 1.59
CA ILE A 210 18.47 -18.89 2.23
C ILE A 210 17.49 -18.79 3.40
N GLY A 211 16.60 -19.77 3.52
CA GLY A 211 15.61 -19.88 4.57
C GLY A 211 14.86 -21.22 4.55
N PHE A 212 13.89 -21.35 5.45
CA PHE A 212 13.05 -22.53 5.60
C PHE A 212 11.71 -22.30 4.89
N PRO A 213 11.42 -23.00 3.78
CA PRO A 213 10.13 -22.91 3.10
C PRO A 213 9.08 -23.67 3.90
N VAL A 214 8.06 -22.97 4.37
CA VAL A 214 7.00 -23.48 5.24
C VAL A 214 5.65 -23.32 4.55
N THR A 215 4.96 -24.43 4.35
CA THR A 215 3.60 -24.47 3.82
C THR A 215 2.76 -25.31 4.77
N LEU A 216 1.89 -24.65 5.52
CA LEU A 216 1.10 -25.28 6.57
C LEU A 216 -0.39 -25.00 6.39
N PRO A 217 -1.26 -25.94 6.77
CA PRO A 217 -2.69 -25.67 6.87
C PRO A 217 -2.98 -24.84 8.12
N VAL A 218 -4.17 -24.23 8.15
CA VAL A 218 -4.69 -23.46 9.29
C VAL A 218 -4.49 -24.22 10.62
N GLY A 219 -3.94 -23.53 11.61
CA GLY A 219 -3.73 -24.10 12.93
C GLY A 219 -2.73 -23.34 13.80
N GLU A 220 -2.60 -23.78 15.04
CA GLU A 220 -1.59 -23.31 15.97
C GLU A 220 -0.46 -24.34 16.07
N TYR A 221 0.77 -23.86 15.96
CA TYR A 221 1.99 -24.64 15.97
C TYR A 221 3.00 -24.02 16.93
N ASN A 222 3.96 -24.82 17.38
CA ASN A 222 5.20 -24.32 17.96
C ASN A 222 6.33 -24.60 16.98
N ILE A 223 7.29 -23.69 16.88
CA ILE A 223 8.48 -23.87 16.09
C ILE A 223 9.72 -23.75 16.97
N ARG A 224 10.80 -24.42 16.56
CA ARG A 224 12.13 -24.25 17.15
C ARG A 224 13.21 -24.62 16.14
N LEU A 225 14.39 -24.05 16.31
CA LEU A 225 15.53 -24.37 15.46
C LEU A 225 16.42 -25.42 16.14
N ARG A 226 16.57 -26.57 15.49
CA ARG A 226 17.47 -27.65 15.89
C ARG A 226 18.84 -27.43 15.25
N LEU A 227 19.87 -27.24 16.05
CA LEU A 227 21.24 -27.09 15.56
C LEU A 227 21.84 -28.44 15.12
N PRO A 228 22.92 -28.44 14.30
CA PRO A 228 23.58 -29.67 13.84
C PRO A 228 24.06 -30.60 14.99
N ASP A 229 24.36 -30.03 16.16
CA ASP A 229 24.74 -30.78 17.37
C ASP A 229 23.54 -31.37 18.15
N LYS A 230 22.32 -31.22 17.60
CA LYS A 230 21.02 -31.63 18.14
C LYS A 230 20.52 -30.80 19.34
N SER A 231 21.24 -29.76 19.75
CA SER A 231 20.73 -28.80 20.72
C SER A 231 19.65 -27.90 20.09
N VAL A 232 18.81 -27.27 20.94
CA VAL A 232 17.86 -26.26 20.48
C VAL A 232 18.57 -24.90 20.54
N GLN A 233 18.52 -24.14 19.46
CA GLN A 233 19.02 -22.77 19.45
C GLN A 233 18.29 -21.95 20.51
N LYS A 234 19.06 -21.27 21.37
CA LYS A 234 18.52 -20.40 22.42
C LYS A 234 17.62 -19.33 21.78
N ASP A 235 16.47 -19.08 22.42
CA ASP A 235 15.46 -18.08 22.01
C ASP A 235 14.75 -18.37 20.66
N SER A 236 14.95 -19.57 20.11
CA SER A 236 14.31 -20.00 18.85
C SER A 236 12.91 -20.58 19.01
N GLU A 237 12.46 -20.85 20.24
CA GLU A 237 11.13 -21.40 20.48
C GLU A 237 10.07 -20.31 20.34
N LYS A 238 9.13 -20.48 19.40
CA LYS A 238 8.07 -19.51 19.11
C LYS A 238 6.75 -20.22 18.82
N LYS A 239 5.64 -19.53 19.04
CA LYS A 239 4.32 -19.92 18.56
C LYS A 239 4.11 -19.41 17.15
N LEU A 240 3.59 -20.26 16.29
CA LEU A 240 3.21 -19.93 14.93
C LEU A 240 1.71 -20.16 14.77
N VAL A 241 0.98 -19.10 14.37
CA VAL A 241 -0.44 -19.18 14.07
C VAL A 241 -0.62 -19.06 12.56
N VAL A 242 -1.15 -20.10 11.95
CA VAL A 242 -1.43 -20.14 10.52
C VAL A 242 -2.93 -19.92 10.34
N PHE A 243 -3.30 -18.91 9.54
CA PHE A 243 -4.69 -18.48 9.37
C PHE A 243 -5.03 -18.31 7.90
N ASP A 244 -6.33 -18.26 7.60
CA ASP A 244 -6.85 -18.04 6.25
C ASP A 244 -7.78 -16.81 6.24
N SER A 245 -8.11 -16.37 5.03
CA SER A 245 -9.20 -15.45 4.75
C SER A 245 -10.54 -15.94 5.30
N ILE A 246 -11.36 -14.98 5.71
CA ILE A 246 -12.70 -15.20 6.24
C ILE A 246 -13.71 -15.26 5.10
N GLN A 247 -13.53 -14.38 4.10
CA GLN A 247 -14.40 -14.27 2.93
C GLN A 247 -13.69 -13.53 1.79
N ASP A 248 -14.08 -13.85 0.56
CA ASP A 248 -13.72 -13.10 -0.64
C ASP A 248 -14.70 -11.94 -0.89
N GLY A 249 -14.25 -10.93 -1.63
CA GLY A 249 -15.07 -9.81 -2.05
C GLY A 249 -14.44 -9.05 -3.21
N ALA A 250 -15.05 -7.92 -3.53
CA ALA A 250 -14.56 -7.00 -4.53
C ALA A 250 -14.56 -5.57 -3.99
N SER A 251 -13.51 -4.82 -4.32
CA SER A 251 -13.38 -3.40 -3.98
C SER A 251 -13.18 -2.53 -5.21
N TYR A 252 -13.41 -1.24 -5.02
CA TYR A 252 -13.16 -0.23 -6.04
C TYR A 252 -12.22 0.84 -5.52
N ASN A 253 -11.17 1.13 -6.29
CA ASN A 253 -10.47 2.41 -6.17
C ASN A 253 -11.14 3.42 -7.09
N ILE A 254 -11.49 4.58 -6.54
CA ILE A 254 -12.26 5.62 -7.21
C ILE A 254 -11.33 6.81 -7.41
N LEU A 255 -11.04 7.10 -8.66
CA LEU A 255 -10.14 8.16 -9.10
C LEU A 255 -10.96 9.31 -9.67
N THR A 256 -10.75 10.51 -9.16
CA THR A 256 -11.33 11.73 -9.73
C THR A 256 -10.23 12.57 -10.38
N GLN A 257 -10.60 13.44 -11.32
CA GLN A 257 -9.63 14.29 -12.01
C GLN A 257 -8.80 15.17 -11.05
N ASP A 258 -9.41 15.62 -9.96
CA ASP A 258 -8.75 16.46 -8.94
C ASP A 258 -7.90 15.68 -7.93
N ARG A 259 -8.13 14.37 -7.78
CA ARG A 259 -7.46 13.51 -6.78
C ARG A 259 -7.00 12.16 -7.33
N TRP A 260 -6.51 12.15 -8.56
CA TRP A 260 -6.10 10.90 -9.21
C TRP A 260 -4.91 10.20 -8.51
N THR A 261 -4.08 10.92 -7.76
CA THR A 261 -2.93 10.34 -7.02
C THR A 261 -3.31 9.77 -5.66
N VAL A 262 -4.53 10.03 -5.16
CA VAL A 262 -5.03 9.54 -3.87
C VAL A 262 -6.45 9.05 -4.06
N PRO A 263 -6.63 7.81 -4.55
CA PRO A 263 -7.96 7.26 -4.80
C PRO A 263 -8.77 7.13 -3.51
N GLU A 264 -10.08 7.32 -3.61
CA GLU A 264 -11.02 6.90 -2.57
C GLU A 264 -11.30 5.40 -2.73
N ILE A 265 -11.29 4.64 -1.63
CA ILE A 265 -11.48 3.19 -1.67
C ILE A 265 -12.90 2.88 -1.21
N SER A 266 -13.59 2.00 -1.95
CA SER A 266 -14.83 1.39 -1.49
C SER A 266 -14.69 -0.12 -1.38
N GLU A 267 -14.64 -0.62 -0.14
CA GLU A 267 -14.34 -2.00 0.20
C GLU A 267 -15.61 -2.84 0.38
N ASP A 268 -16.67 -2.29 0.95
CA ASP A 268 -17.88 -3.05 1.28
C ASP A 268 -19.03 -2.76 0.30
N ASN A 269 -19.86 -3.76 0.00
CA ASN A 269 -21.02 -3.58 -0.89
C ASN A 269 -22.12 -2.70 -0.31
N ASN A 270 -22.12 -2.48 1.01
CA ASN A 270 -23.02 -1.56 1.68
C ASN A 270 -22.53 -0.10 1.65
N GLU A 271 -21.32 0.14 1.18
CA GLU A 271 -20.81 1.49 1.02
C GLU A 271 -21.45 2.19 -0.18
N THR A 272 -21.64 3.49 -0.01
CA THR A 272 -22.22 4.35 -1.04
C THR A 272 -21.15 5.30 -1.53
N ILE A 273 -20.98 5.34 -2.86
CA ILE A 273 -20.09 6.27 -3.53
C ILE A 273 -20.85 7.58 -3.72
N TYR A 274 -20.32 8.69 -3.21
CA TYR A 274 -20.93 10.01 -3.36
C TYR A 274 -20.22 10.80 -4.47
N THR A 275 -20.99 11.42 -5.35
CA THR A 275 -20.46 12.26 -6.42
C THR A 275 -21.34 13.49 -6.65
N ILE A 276 -20.87 14.44 -7.44
CA ILE A 276 -21.62 15.65 -7.81
C ILE A 276 -22.12 15.55 -9.25
N LYS A 277 -23.22 16.23 -9.56
CA LYS A 277 -23.76 16.25 -10.93
C LYS A 277 -22.72 16.78 -11.93
N GLY A 278 -22.55 16.05 -13.04
CA GLY A 278 -21.63 16.40 -14.12
C GLY A 278 -20.19 15.98 -13.89
N ASN A 279 -19.89 15.31 -12.77
CA ASN A 279 -18.55 14.81 -12.51
C ASN A 279 -18.25 13.53 -13.30
N THR A 280 -16.98 13.37 -13.67
CA THR A 280 -16.44 12.14 -14.24
C THR A 280 -15.45 11.55 -13.25
N PHE A 281 -15.55 10.26 -13.00
CA PHE A 281 -14.60 9.52 -12.18
C PHE A 281 -14.31 8.17 -12.81
N PHE A 282 -13.21 7.57 -12.40
CA PHE A 282 -12.73 6.31 -12.92
C PHE A 282 -12.72 5.30 -11.79
N MET A 283 -13.30 4.13 -12.02
CA MET A 283 -13.31 3.04 -11.04
C MET A 283 -12.31 1.97 -11.47
N GLN A 284 -11.46 1.52 -10.55
CA GLN A 284 -10.61 0.36 -10.74
C GLN A 284 -11.11 -0.76 -9.84
N LEU A 285 -11.39 -1.91 -10.44
CA LEU A 285 -11.97 -3.05 -9.74
C LEU A 285 -10.87 -4.00 -9.27
N TYR A 286 -10.93 -4.43 -8.02
CA TYR A 286 -9.98 -5.35 -7.40
C TYR A 286 -10.69 -6.53 -6.73
N HIS A 287 -10.07 -7.71 -6.79
CA HIS A 287 -10.37 -8.80 -5.88
C HIS A 287 -9.78 -8.47 -4.51
N GLN A 288 -10.52 -8.78 -3.47
CA GLN A 288 -10.08 -8.60 -2.10
C GLN A 288 -10.47 -9.80 -1.22
N LYS A 289 -9.73 -9.97 -0.14
CA LYS A 289 -10.03 -10.95 0.92
C LYS A 289 -10.19 -10.22 2.24
N GLN A 290 -11.11 -10.71 3.07
CA GLN A 290 -11.28 -10.24 4.43
C GLN A 290 -10.48 -11.12 5.37
N TYR A 291 -9.75 -10.50 6.29
CA TYR A 291 -8.97 -11.21 7.30
C TYR A 291 -9.33 -10.73 8.71
N ASN A 292 -8.93 -11.53 9.71
CA ASN A 292 -8.89 -11.05 11.09
C ASN A 292 -7.81 -9.95 11.19
N GLU A 293 -8.17 -8.79 11.74
CA GLU A 293 -7.27 -7.63 11.80
C GLU A 293 -5.99 -7.96 12.58
N LEU A 294 -6.09 -8.62 13.74
CA LEU A 294 -4.93 -8.98 14.55
C LEU A 294 -3.97 -9.91 13.81
N TYR A 295 -4.49 -10.95 13.15
CA TYR A 295 -3.65 -11.93 12.45
C TYR A 295 -2.96 -11.31 11.24
N TYR A 296 -3.71 -10.56 10.43
CA TYR A 296 -3.18 -9.95 9.23
C TYR A 296 -2.16 -8.84 9.52
N MET A 297 -2.45 -7.97 10.50
CA MET A 297 -1.53 -6.90 10.89
C MET A 297 -0.28 -7.46 11.56
N ARG A 298 -0.39 -8.48 12.43
CA ARG A 298 0.78 -9.07 13.09
C ARG A 298 1.59 -10.03 12.22
N MET A 299 1.03 -10.52 11.12
CA MET A 299 1.81 -11.19 10.09
C MET A 299 2.79 -10.20 9.43
N ASN A 300 2.29 -9.03 9.02
CA ASN A 300 3.10 -8.00 8.35
C ASN A 300 3.96 -7.17 9.33
N ASN A 301 3.49 -6.97 10.57
CA ASN A 301 4.22 -6.31 11.65
C ASN A 301 4.01 -7.06 12.98
N PRO A 302 4.85 -8.07 13.30
CA PRO A 302 4.73 -8.88 14.52
C PRO A 302 4.78 -8.09 15.82
N GLN A 303 5.31 -6.87 15.79
CA GLN A 303 5.45 -6.00 16.95
C GLN A 303 4.23 -5.07 17.16
N ASP A 304 3.23 -5.14 16.27
CA ASP A 304 2.03 -4.30 16.37
C ASP A 304 1.22 -4.61 17.65
N LYS A 305 0.88 -3.51 18.35
CA LYS A 305 0.13 -3.53 19.62
C LYS A 305 -1.28 -2.97 19.48
N THR A 306 -1.66 -2.53 18.28
CA THR A 306 -2.92 -1.80 18.04
C THR A 306 -4.00 -2.69 17.43
N ALA A 307 -3.61 -3.72 16.69
CA ALA A 307 -4.48 -4.63 15.99
C ALA A 307 -5.32 -5.47 16.94
N ARG A 308 -6.58 -5.72 16.57
CA ARG A 308 -7.57 -6.34 17.46
C ARG A 308 -8.17 -7.61 16.88
N ALA A 309 -8.32 -8.62 17.73
CA ALA A 309 -8.87 -9.91 17.32
C ALA A 309 -10.37 -9.85 17.00
N ASP A 310 -11.09 -8.85 17.50
CA ASP A 310 -12.54 -8.67 17.29
C ASP A 310 -12.88 -7.85 16.03
N ARG A 311 -11.87 -7.45 15.26
CA ARG A 311 -12.01 -6.66 14.04
C ARG A 311 -11.60 -7.44 12.81
N LYS A 312 -12.07 -6.94 11.67
CA LYS A 312 -11.76 -7.48 10.35
C LYS A 312 -11.22 -6.38 9.46
N VAL A 313 -10.39 -6.76 8.51
CA VAL A 313 -9.80 -5.85 7.52
C VAL A 313 -9.96 -6.45 6.13
N TRP A 314 -10.36 -5.63 5.17
CA TRP A 314 -10.36 -5.99 3.76
C TRP A 314 -9.01 -5.66 3.15
N VAL A 315 -8.50 -6.57 2.32
CA VAL A 315 -7.19 -6.44 1.68
C VAL A 315 -7.36 -6.71 0.19
N PRO A 316 -7.21 -5.69 -0.68
CA PRO A 316 -7.18 -5.89 -2.12
C PRO A 316 -5.89 -6.59 -2.52
N PHE A 317 -5.97 -7.57 -3.42
CA PHE A 317 -4.81 -8.38 -3.78
C PHE A 317 -4.55 -8.53 -5.27
N SER A 318 -5.55 -8.35 -6.13
CA SER A 318 -5.32 -8.36 -7.59
C SER A 318 -6.35 -7.51 -8.33
N PRO A 319 -5.94 -6.80 -9.40
CA PRO A 319 -6.89 -6.10 -10.25
C PRO A 319 -7.74 -7.10 -11.03
N VAL A 320 -9.05 -6.84 -11.14
CA VAL A 320 -9.97 -7.72 -11.86
C VAL A 320 -9.98 -7.33 -13.34
N LYS A 321 -9.39 -8.18 -14.18
CA LYS A 321 -9.38 -8.01 -15.64
C LYS A 321 -10.60 -8.66 -16.29
N ASN A 322 -10.88 -8.29 -17.54
CA ASN A 322 -11.91 -8.92 -18.39
C ASN A 322 -13.35 -8.85 -17.86
N MET A 323 -13.70 -7.79 -17.13
CA MET A 323 -15.07 -7.50 -16.70
C MET A 323 -15.58 -6.24 -17.39
N VAL A 324 -16.90 -6.12 -17.47
CA VAL A 324 -17.59 -4.85 -17.79
C VAL A 324 -18.37 -4.39 -16.58
N LEU A 325 -18.52 -3.07 -16.41
CA LEU A 325 -19.43 -2.53 -15.40
C LEU A 325 -20.79 -2.26 -16.04
N GLU A 326 -21.83 -2.89 -15.52
CA GLU A 326 -23.20 -2.50 -15.82
C GLU A 326 -23.63 -1.43 -14.83
N VAL A 327 -23.92 -0.24 -15.36
CA VAL A 327 -24.42 0.90 -14.60
C VAL A 327 -25.89 1.08 -14.94
N TYR A 328 -26.75 1.13 -13.93
CA TYR A 328 -28.17 1.27 -14.13
C TYR A 328 -28.82 2.20 -13.12
N ASP A 329 -29.87 2.88 -13.57
CA ASP A 329 -30.79 3.67 -12.76
C ASP A 329 -32.23 3.11 -12.90
N GLN A 330 -33.25 3.83 -12.43
CA GLN A 330 -34.64 3.36 -12.51
C GLN A 330 -35.20 3.27 -13.94
N GLN A 331 -34.53 3.86 -14.94
CA GLN A 331 -35.03 4.05 -16.30
C GLN A 331 -34.07 3.55 -17.39
N ARG A 332 -32.77 3.47 -17.10
CA ARG A 332 -31.72 3.19 -18.08
C ARG A 332 -30.67 2.25 -17.51
N SER A 333 -30.13 1.37 -18.35
CA SER A 333 -28.90 0.65 -18.09
C SER A 333 -27.92 0.86 -19.24
N PHE A 334 -26.64 0.95 -18.94
CA PHE A 334 -25.57 1.03 -19.91
C PHE A 334 -24.34 0.29 -19.39
N THR A 335 -23.48 -0.12 -20.32
CA THR A 335 -22.27 -0.87 -20.02
C THR A 335 -21.05 0.01 -20.22
N VAL A 336 -20.13 -0.05 -19.26
CA VAL A 336 -18.84 0.65 -19.29
C VAL A 336 -17.75 -0.39 -19.42
N THR A 337 -16.91 -0.24 -20.44
CA THR A 337 -15.72 -1.07 -20.65
C THR A 337 -14.51 -0.47 -19.96
N ARG A 338 -13.56 -1.32 -19.61
CA ARG A 338 -12.26 -0.89 -19.09
C ARG A 338 -11.47 -0.21 -20.21
N GLY A 339 -10.84 0.91 -19.92
CA GLY A 339 -9.99 1.65 -20.84
C GLY A 339 -8.71 2.14 -20.17
N ASP A 340 -7.73 2.47 -21.00
CA ASP A 340 -6.44 3.01 -20.60
C ASP A 340 -6.46 4.54 -20.67
N TYR A 341 -5.88 5.20 -19.69
CA TYR A 341 -5.91 6.66 -19.55
C TYR A 341 -4.53 7.25 -19.30
N PHE A 342 -4.33 8.48 -19.77
CA PHE A 342 -3.11 9.24 -19.58
C PHE A 342 -3.39 10.55 -18.85
N VAL A 343 -2.50 10.93 -17.94
CA VAL A 343 -2.63 12.15 -17.15
C VAL A 343 -1.69 13.23 -17.71
N HIS A 344 -2.27 14.29 -18.24
CA HIS A 344 -1.55 15.50 -18.60
C HIS A 344 -1.50 16.47 -17.42
N GLN A 345 -0.30 16.95 -17.11
CA GLN A 345 -0.14 18.08 -16.20
C GLN A 345 -0.45 19.38 -16.95
N LEU A 346 -1.39 20.17 -16.45
CA LEU A 346 -1.73 21.47 -17.04
C LEU A 346 -0.56 22.44 -16.83
N ILE A 347 -0.07 23.01 -17.92
CA ILE A 347 1.01 24.00 -17.90
C ILE A 347 0.41 25.38 -17.57
N GLY A 348 0.80 25.98 -16.45
CA GLY A 348 0.36 27.33 -16.08
C GLY A 348 0.53 27.68 -14.60
N SER A 349 -0.01 28.84 -14.21
CA SER A 349 0.07 29.35 -12.83
C SER A 349 -0.86 28.63 -11.84
N LYS A 350 -1.69 27.70 -12.31
CA LYS A 350 -2.55 26.84 -11.50
C LYS A 350 -2.12 25.40 -11.69
N LEU A 351 -1.71 24.73 -10.61
CA LEU A 351 -1.46 23.29 -10.60
C LEU A 351 -2.78 22.56 -10.90
N GLY A 352 -2.76 21.63 -11.84
CA GLY A 352 -3.92 20.83 -12.20
C GLY A 352 -3.57 19.72 -13.19
N TYR A 353 -4.48 18.76 -13.33
CA TYR A 353 -4.33 17.62 -14.21
C TYR A 353 -5.55 17.48 -15.11
N GLU A 354 -5.33 16.92 -16.29
CA GLU A 354 -6.36 16.49 -17.22
C GLU A 354 -6.14 15.01 -17.52
N ILE A 355 -7.23 14.24 -17.49
CA ILE A 355 -7.20 12.81 -17.77
C ILE A 355 -7.81 12.60 -19.14
N VAL A 356 -7.03 12.07 -20.07
CA VAL A 356 -7.43 11.78 -21.44
C VAL A 356 -7.34 10.27 -21.72
N ASP A 357 -7.99 9.83 -22.79
CA ASP A 357 -7.86 8.45 -23.26
C ASP A 357 -6.42 8.23 -23.76
N PHE A 358 -5.81 7.08 -23.45
CA PHE A 358 -4.44 6.77 -23.84
C PHE A 358 -4.35 6.49 -25.34
N ASP A 359 -3.38 7.12 -26.01
CA ASP A 359 -3.07 6.91 -27.42
C ASP A 359 -1.65 6.34 -27.57
N PRO A 360 -1.50 5.07 -28.01
CA PRO A 360 -0.20 4.42 -28.13
C PRO A 360 0.71 5.02 -29.21
N GLU A 361 0.18 5.81 -30.16
CA GLU A 361 1.00 6.45 -31.20
C GLU A 361 1.73 7.69 -30.67
N THR A 362 1.10 8.42 -29.76
CA THR A 362 1.60 9.71 -29.24
C THR A 362 2.12 9.63 -27.81
N MET A 363 1.81 8.55 -27.08
CA MET A 363 2.13 8.41 -25.66
C MET A 363 2.88 7.11 -25.38
N ASN A 364 3.90 7.17 -24.53
CA ASN A 364 4.76 6.02 -24.25
C ASN A 364 4.05 4.88 -23.49
N ARG A 365 3.23 5.22 -22.48
CA ARG A 365 2.49 4.25 -21.66
C ARG A 365 1.30 4.89 -20.94
N PRO A 366 0.23 4.15 -20.64
CA PRO A 366 -0.87 4.68 -19.85
C PRO A 366 -0.42 5.04 -18.43
N SER A 367 -1.06 6.05 -17.86
CA SER A 367 -0.84 6.44 -16.47
C SER A 367 -1.60 5.52 -15.51
N PHE A 368 -2.80 5.11 -15.90
CA PHE A 368 -3.62 4.10 -15.22
C PHE A 368 -4.69 3.59 -16.17
N ASP A 369 -5.40 2.53 -15.76
CA ASP A 369 -6.55 2.00 -16.45
C ASP A 369 -7.78 1.99 -15.53
N GLY A 370 -8.99 1.88 -16.08
CA GLY A 370 -10.20 1.76 -15.28
C GLY A 370 -11.50 1.90 -16.07
N TYR A 371 -12.62 2.03 -15.36
CA TYR A 371 -13.95 2.24 -15.92
C TYR A 371 -14.35 3.70 -15.75
N LYS A 372 -14.43 4.44 -16.86
CA LYS A 372 -14.85 5.86 -16.87
C LYS A 372 -16.36 5.96 -16.69
N ILE A 373 -16.78 6.51 -15.57
CA ILE A 373 -18.19 6.76 -15.26
C ILE A 373 -18.47 8.26 -15.34
N VAL A 374 -19.42 8.61 -16.22
CA VAL A 374 -19.91 9.97 -16.38
C VAL A 374 -21.31 10.06 -15.80
N VAL A 375 -21.49 10.90 -14.78
CA VAL A 375 -22.78 11.09 -14.12
C VAL A 375 -23.44 12.36 -14.64
N ASP A 376 -24.36 12.21 -15.60
CA ASP A 376 -25.13 13.30 -16.21
C ASP A 376 -26.13 13.96 -15.23
N GLY A 377 -26.42 13.29 -14.11
CA GLY A 377 -27.35 13.74 -13.08
C GLY A 377 -28.82 13.60 -13.47
N SER A 378 -29.12 12.73 -14.44
CA SER A 378 -30.50 12.33 -14.77
C SER A 378 -31.20 11.62 -13.63
N SER A 379 -30.42 10.85 -12.85
CA SER A 379 -30.86 10.14 -11.66
C SER A 379 -30.10 10.64 -10.45
N SER A 380 -30.73 10.56 -9.28
CA SER A 380 -30.07 10.82 -8.00
C SER A 380 -29.32 9.60 -7.48
N VAL A 381 -29.65 8.41 -8.00
CA VAL A 381 -29.08 7.12 -7.59
C VAL A 381 -28.78 6.28 -8.82
N TYR A 382 -27.56 5.80 -8.91
CA TYR A 382 -27.13 4.77 -9.86
C TYR A 382 -26.67 3.55 -9.07
N ARG A 383 -26.75 2.38 -9.68
CA ARG A 383 -26.14 1.16 -9.18
C ARG A 383 -25.16 0.65 -10.20
N VAL A 384 -24.05 0.13 -9.73
CA VAL A 384 -23.02 -0.48 -10.57
C VAL A 384 -22.76 -1.89 -10.11
N ILE A 385 -22.59 -2.81 -11.06
CA ILE A 385 -22.23 -4.19 -10.81
C ILE A 385 -21.24 -4.65 -11.88
N ALA A 386 -20.20 -5.37 -11.49
CA ALA A 386 -19.23 -5.93 -12.42
C ALA A 386 -19.72 -7.27 -12.96
N LYS A 387 -19.61 -7.47 -14.28
CA LYS A 387 -20.07 -8.69 -14.96
C LYS A 387 -19.04 -9.23 -15.95
N ASP A 388 -19.00 -10.55 -16.06
CA ASP A 388 -18.15 -11.26 -17.01
C ASP A 388 -18.79 -11.34 -18.42
N THR A 389 -18.08 -11.96 -19.35
CA THR A 389 -18.55 -12.19 -20.72
C THR A 389 -19.78 -13.10 -20.83
N GLN A 390 -20.05 -13.88 -19.79
CA GLN A 390 -21.20 -14.77 -19.66
C GLN A 390 -22.36 -14.10 -18.89
N ASN A 391 -22.25 -12.80 -18.57
CA ASN A 391 -23.22 -12.02 -17.81
C ASN A 391 -23.40 -12.48 -16.34
N ASN A 392 -22.42 -13.21 -15.79
CA ASN A 392 -22.37 -13.50 -14.36
C ASN A 392 -21.82 -12.29 -13.60
N ALA A 393 -22.48 -11.94 -12.50
CA ALA A 393 -22.02 -10.86 -11.64
C ALA A 393 -20.86 -11.33 -10.76
N LEU A 394 -19.83 -10.48 -10.62
CA LEU A 394 -18.78 -10.67 -9.63
C LEU A 394 -19.36 -10.47 -8.22
N PRO A 395 -19.31 -11.48 -7.33
CA PRO A 395 -19.85 -11.34 -5.98
C PRO A 395 -19.19 -10.18 -5.22
N GLY A 396 -20.01 -9.40 -4.51
CA GLY A 396 -19.54 -8.25 -3.73
C GLY A 396 -19.15 -7.03 -4.56
N SER A 397 -19.32 -7.03 -5.89
CA SER A 397 -19.01 -5.89 -6.77
C SER A 397 -20.12 -4.85 -6.88
N GLU A 398 -21.30 -5.08 -6.29
CA GLU A 398 -22.39 -4.12 -6.35
C GLU A 398 -22.05 -2.88 -5.51
N ARG A 399 -22.27 -1.68 -6.08
CA ARG A 399 -22.18 -0.40 -5.35
C ARG A 399 -23.32 0.52 -5.72
N GLU A 400 -23.75 1.32 -4.74
CA GLU A 400 -24.67 2.43 -4.96
C GLU A 400 -23.87 3.73 -5.15
N ILE A 401 -24.19 4.48 -6.21
CA ILE A 401 -23.62 5.80 -6.47
C ILE A 401 -24.73 6.83 -6.26
N ARG A 402 -24.52 7.76 -5.32
CA ARG A 402 -25.45 8.85 -5.02
C ARG A 402 -24.95 10.19 -5.53
N VAL A 403 -25.82 10.89 -6.26
CA VAL A 403 -25.54 12.22 -6.79
C VAL A 403 -25.99 13.30 -5.82
N LEU A 404 -25.06 14.15 -5.42
CA LEU A 404 -25.28 15.32 -4.58
C LEU A 404 -25.63 16.53 -5.45
N TYR A 405 -26.80 17.12 -5.19
CA TYR A 405 -27.31 18.32 -5.86
C TYR A 405 -26.94 19.58 -5.07
N ILE A 406 -25.72 20.08 -5.29
CA ILE A 406 -25.18 21.25 -4.57
C ILE A 406 -25.92 22.54 -4.97
N ASP A 407 -26.48 22.59 -6.17
CA ASP A 407 -27.36 23.66 -6.67
C ASP A 407 -28.63 23.85 -5.81
N ARG A 408 -29.01 22.84 -5.02
CA ARG A 408 -30.16 22.88 -4.11
C ARG A 408 -29.78 23.11 -2.63
N SER A 409 -28.51 23.40 -2.34
CA SER A 409 -28.04 23.70 -0.98
C SER A 409 -28.81 24.82 -0.29
N TRP A 410 -29.41 25.75 -1.05
CA TRP A 410 -30.25 26.82 -0.52
C TRP A 410 -31.46 26.31 0.29
N MET A 411 -31.97 25.11 -0.02
CA MET A 411 -33.09 24.51 0.68
C MET A 411 -32.76 24.21 2.15
N ILE A 412 -31.49 23.91 2.47
CA ILE A 412 -31.02 23.71 3.85
C ILE A 412 -31.19 25.00 4.64
N TYR A 413 -30.88 26.15 4.04
CA TYR A 413 -31.12 27.44 4.68
C TYR A 413 -32.62 27.68 4.92
N CYS A 414 -33.50 27.32 3.98
CA CYS A 414 -34.95 27.41 4.21
C CYS A 414 -35.43 26.54 5.39
N VAL A 415 -34.93 25.31 5.52
CA VAL A 415 -35.24 24.44 6.66
C VAL A 415 -34.71 25.03 7.97
N SER A 416 -33.51 25.60 7.95
CA SER A 416 -32.91 26.25 9.13
C SER A 416 -33.69 27.49 9.60
N LEU A 417 -34.49 28.11 8.73
CA LEU A 417 -35.35 29.25 9.07
C LEU A 417 -36.68 28.83 9.74
N ILE A 418 -37.06 27.54 9.72
CA ILE A 418 -38.33 27.06 10.29
C ILE A 418 -38.48 27.42 11.79
N PRO A 419 -37.49 27.21 12.67
CA PRO A 419 -37.62 27.61 14.08
C PRO A 419 -37.83 29.11 14.27
N LEU A 420 -37.17 29.93 13.43
CA LEU A 420 -37.31 31.39 13.48
C LEU A 420 -38.69 31.85 13.01
N THR A 421 -39.22 31.25 11.94
CA THR A 421 -40.57 31.56 11.45
C THR A 421 -41.64 31.11 12.45
N ILE A 422 -41.50 29.91 13.05
CA ILE A 422 -42.38 29.45 14.13
C ILE A 422 -42.31 30.39 15.33
N GLY A 423 -41.10 30.76 15.78
CA GLY A 423 -40.90 31.70 16.89
C GLY A 423 -41.55 33.05 16.64
N LEU A 424 -41.37 33.62 15.44
CA LEU A 424 -42.00 34.87 15.03
C LEU A 424 -43.53 34.76 15.04
N LEU A 425 -44.08 33.65 14.51
CA LEU A 425 -45.52 33.40 14.43
C LEU A 425 -46.13 33.29 15.83
N VAL A 426 -45.47 32.58 16.75
CA VAL A 426 -45.88 32.49 18.17
C VAL A 426 -45.90 33.87 18.83
N VAL A 427 -44.89 34.71 18.61
CA VAL A 427 -44.84 36.08 19.16
C VAL A 427 -45.98 36.95 18.60
N LEU A 428 -46.24 36.88 17.29
CA LEU A 428 -47.33 37.62 16.65
C LEU A 428 -48.71 37.18 17.14
N LEU A 429 -48.96 35.87 17.29
CA LEU A 429 -50.20 35.34 17.85
C LEU A 429 -50.40 35.75 19.32
N ARG A 430 -49.34 35.70 20.13
CA ARG A 430 -49.39 36.20 21.52
C ARG A 430 -49.74 37.69 21.58
N ARG A 431 -49.17 38.51 20.71
CA ARG A 431 -49.46 39.95 20.65
C ARG A 431 -50.92 40.22 20.27
N LYS A 432 -51.50 39.50 19.30
CA LYS A 432 -52.93 39.63 18.94
C LYS A 432 -53.84 39.30 20.12
N LYS A 433 -53.60 38.17 20.80
CA LYS A 433 -54.40 37.77 21.98
C LYS A 433 -54.36 38.82 23.10
N ILE A 434 -53.20 39.43 23.34
CA ILE A 434 -53.06 40.52 24.33
C ILE A 434 -53.79 41.80 23.87
N ARG A 435 -53.80 42.09 22.57
CA ARG A 435 -54.49 43.27 22.03
C ARG A 435 -56.01 43.11 22.07
N ASP A 436 -56.53 41.92 21.77
CA ASP A 436 -57.97 41.62 21.82
C ASP A 436 -58.52 41.66 23.26
N ILE A 437 -57.72 41.24 24.26
CA ILE A 437 -58.06 41.39 25.69
C ILE A 437 -58.17 42.87 26.09
N LYS A 438 -57.41 43.78 25.46
CA LYS A 438 -57.45 45.22 25.75
C LYS A 438 -58.58 45.98 25.07
N VAL A 439 -59.27 45.40 24.08
CA VAL A 439 -60.32 46.09 23.29
C VAL A 439 -61.73 45.66 23.72
N ILE A 440 -61.88 44.54 24.45
CA ILE A 440 -63.16 44.06 24.99
C ILE A 440 -63.32 44.38 26.50
N GLY A 441 -62.31 45.02 27.10
CA GLY A 441 -62.32 45.46 28.50
C GLY A 441 -62.94 46.84 28.70
#